data_AF-A0A2K3LYI0-F1
#
_entry.id   AF-A0A2K3LYI0-F1
#
_cell.length_a   1.000
_cell.length_b   1.000
_cell.length_c   1.000
_cell.angle_alpha   90.00
_cell.angle_beta   90.00
_cell.angle_gamma   90.00
#
_symmetry.space_group_name_H-M   'P 1'
#
loop_
_entity.id
_entity.type
_entity.pdbx_description
1 polymer ?
#
loop_
_entity_poly.entity_id
_entity_poly.type
_entity_poly.pdbx_seq_one_letter_code
_entity_poly.pdbx_strand_id
1 'polypeptide(L)'
;MGLTVCHAWDTAFDALLQKLQKYVPYESSVTDLYAGAGVIGLSLAAARKCRQGLMLSYRSIKCIEINKESKVSFEKTIERLPATVDSNITWHHADASKDPFSWLMGSDVVVIDPPRKGLDSSLIDALKNISSVARKVLSSYERSNNTQEEKRPWILRANEASVHIKSKSPEANIPLVPQTLIYISCGWESFKEDCKSLLSNNVWHLEKAHGFNFFPGTQ
;
A
#
# COMPACT_ATOMS: atom_id res chain seq x y z
N MET A 1 -12.84 4.05 44.25
CA MET A 1 -13.82 4.05 43.13
C MET A 1 -13.03 3.94 41.84
N GLY A 2 -13.25 2.88 41.06
CA GLY A 2 -12.58 2.69 39.77
C GLY A 2 -13.54 2.99 38.63
N LEU A 3 -13.17 3.91 37.75
CA LEU A 3 -13.84 4.14 36.48
C LEU A 3 -13.15 3.25 35.44
N THR A 4 -13.86 2.25 34.92
CA THR A 4 -13.42 1.48 33.76
C THR A 4 -14.22 1.97 32.57
N VAL A 5 -13.56 2.63 31.62
CA VAL A 5 -14.16 3.04 30.35
C VAL A 5 -13.92 1.91 29.34
N CYS A 6 -14.99 1.31 28.83
CA CYS A 6 -14.92 0.41 27.69
C CYS A 6 -15.13 1.24 26.42
N HIS A 7 -14.08 1.44 25.62
CA HIS A 7 -14.17 2.17 24.36
C HIS A 7 -14.78 1.27 23.28
N ALA A 8 -16.09 1.39 23.04
CA ALA A 8 -16.79 0.60 22.01
C ALA A 8 -16.25 0.82 20.58
N TRP A 9 -15.61 1.97 20.33
CA TRP A 9 -14.99 2.31 19.04
C TRP A 9 -13.79 1.43 18.73
N ASP A 10 -12.98 1.10 19.74
CA ASP A 10 -11.76 0.30 19.57
C ASP A 10 -12.11 -1.13 19.11
N THR A 11 -13.20 -1.71 19.60
CA THR A 11 -13.62 -3.06 19.22
C THR A 11 -14.05 -3.16 17.75
N ALA A 12 -14.77 -2.15 17.23
CA ALA A 12 -15.17 -2.12 15.83
C ALA A 12 -13.96 -1.89 14.91
N PHE A 13 -13.02 -1.04 15.34
CA PHE A 13 -11.79 -0.78 14.60
C PHE A 13 -10.84 -1.98 14.60
N ASP A 14 -10.70 -2.68 15.73
CA ASP A 14 -9.96 -3.95 15.79
C ASP A 14 -10.55 -5.00 14.85
N ALA A 15 -11.88 -5.10 14.78
CA ALA A 15 -12.55 -6.00 13.85
C ALA A 15 -12.28 -5.64 12.38
N LEU A 16 -12.22 -4.34 12.05
CA LEU A 16 -11.79 -3.85 10.74
C LEU A 16 -10.34 -4.29 10.45
N LEU A 17 -9.40 -4.02 11.36
CA LEU A 17 -7.99 -4.38 11.19
C LEU A 17 -7.80 -5.90 11.00
N GLN A 18 -8.47 -6.72 11.81
CA GLN A 18 -8.45 -8.18 11.67
C GLN A 18 -9.00 -8.66 10.33
N LYS A 19 -9.98 -7.93 9.75
CA LYS A 19 -10.49 -8.22 8.41
C LYS A 19 -9.50 -7.81 7.32
N LEU A 20 -8.84 -6.67 7.46
CA LEU A 20 -7.79 -6.25 6.53
C LEU A 20 -6.67 -7.30 6.47
N GLN A 21 -6.19 -7.76 7.62
CA GLN A 21 -5.16 -8.82 7.71
C GLN A 21 -5.58 -10.15 7.05
N LYS A 22 -6.89 -10.40 6.87
CA LYS A 22 -7.41 -11.57 6.15
C LYS A 22 -7.52 -11.35 4.64
N TYR A 23 -7.72 -10.11 4.20
CA TYR A 23 -7.93 -9.77 2.79
C TYR A 23 -6.65 -9.33 2.08
N VAL A 24 -5.70 -8.74 2.77
CA VAL A 24 -4.41 -8.37 2.21
C VAL A 24 -3.49 -9.62 2.22
N PRO A 25 -3.09 -10.15 1.06
CA PRO A 25 -2.18 -11.29 1.00
C PRO A 25 -0.83 -10.97 1.67
N TYR A 26 -0.27 -11.95 2.39
CA TYR A 26 1.11 -11.83 2.86
C TYR A 26 2.08 -11.78 1.68
N GLU A 27 3.30 -11.28 1.93
CA GLU A 27 4.34 -11.00 0.95
C GLU A 27 4.01 -9.87 -0.04
N SER A 28 2.86 -9.22 0.11
CA SER A 28 2.48 -8.06 -0.70
C SER A 28 3.22 -6.78 -0.29
N SER A 29 3.47 -5.92 -1.28
CA SER A 29 3.78 -4.51 -1.11
C SER A 29 2.48 -3.72 -0.97
N VAL A 30 2.28 -3.06 0.17
CA VAL A 30 1.06 -2.32 0.50
C VAL A 30 1.34 -0.82 0.52
N THR A 31 0.48 -0.04 -0.13
CA THR A 31 0.44 1.42 0.00
C THR A 31 -0.80 1.84 0.77
N ASP A 32 -0.61 2.56 1.86
CA ASP A 32 -1.63 3.11 2.75
C ASP A 32 -1.75 4.63 2.49
N LEU A 33 -2.81 5.03 1.80
CA LEU A 33 -3.09 6.43 1.47
C LEU A 33 -3.97 7.06 2.55
N TYR A 34 -3.69 8.32 2.90
CA TYR A 34 -4.31 9.01 4.03
C TYR A 34 -4.01 8.30 5.36
N ALA A 35 -2.75 7.87 5.51
CA ALA A 35 -2.34 6.94 6.56
C ALA A 35 -2.51 7.50 7.99
N GLY A 36 -2.60 8.81 8.17
CA GLY A 36 -2.64 9.47 9.48
C GLY A 36 -1.45 9.07 10.34
N ALA A 37 -1.72 8.49 11.52
CA ALA A 37 -0.70 7.95 12.41
C ALA A 37 -0.14 6.58 11.97
N GLY A 38 -0.56 6.06 10.80
CA GLY A 38 -0.13 4.79 10.22
C GLY A 38 -0.80 3.56 10.81
N VAL A 39 -1.90 3.71 11.56
CA VAL A 39 -2.47 2.60 12.35
C VAL A 39 -2.83 1.39 11.46
N ILE A 40 -3.38 1.64 10.27
CA ILE A 40 -3.76 0.58 9.34
C ILE A 40 -2.51 -0.10 8.74
N GLY A 41 -1.63 0.65 8.09
CA GLY A 41 -0.40 0.11 7.51
C GLY A 41 0.50 -0.60 8.53
N LEU A 42 0.66 -0.03 9.73
CA LEU A 42 1.50 -0.60 10.78
C LEU A 42 0.85 -1.83 11.44
N SER A 43 -0.48 -1.90 11.51
CA SER A 43 -1.19 -3.12 11.92
C SER A 43 -0.95 -4.27 10.94
N LEU A 44 -0.91 -3.98 9.63
CA LEU A 44 -0.50 -4.97 8.63
C LEU A 44 0.97 -5.36 8.84
N ALA A 45 1.89 -4.42 9.00
CA ALA A 45 3.31 -4.71 9.25
C ALA A 45 3.54 -5.61 10.47
N ALA A 46 2.75 -5.41 11.54
CA ALA A 46 2.81 -6.21 12.76
C ALA A 46 2.22 -7.61 12.58
N ALA A 47 1.27 -7.78 11.64
CA ALA A 47 0.61 -9.05 11.41
C ALA A 47 1.52 -10.06 10.73
N ARG A 48 1.50 -11.30 11.19
CA ARG A 48 2.25 -12.40 10.60
C ARG A 48 1.48 -13.68 10.58
N LYS A 49 1.92 -14.58 9.70
CA LYS A 49 1.35 -15.91 9.59
C LYS A 49 2.45 -16.94 9.44
N CYS A 50 2.49 -17.89 10.36
CA CYS A 50 3.31 -19.09 10.19
C CYS A 50 2.59 -20.02 9.20
N ARG A 51 3.27 -20.36 8.10
CA ARG A 51 2.80 -21.34 7.11
C ARG A 51 3.95 -22.28 6.78
N GLN A 52 3.77 -23.57 7.08
CA GLN A 52 4.76 -24.61 6.79
C GLN A 52 6.16 -24.31 7.39
N GLY A 53 6.20 -23.74 8.60
CA GLY A 53 7.44 -23.38 9.29
C GLY A 53 8.11 -22.09 8.80
N LEU A 54 7.58 -21.45 7.74
CA LEU A 54 8.01 -20.12 7.31
C LEU A 54 7.09 -19.05 7.92
N MET A 55 7.70 -18.04 8.52
CA MET A 55 6.98 -16.84 8.96
C MET A 55 6.78 -15.93 7.75
N LEU A 56 5.53 -15.66 7.39
CA LEU A 56 5.18 -14.73 6.31
C LEU A 56 4.92 -13.34 6.89
N SER A 57 5.47 -12.33 6.21
CA SER A 57 5.32 -10.91 6.53
C SER A 57 4.96 -10.13 5.26
N TYR A 58 4.74 -8.82 5.37
CA TYR A 58 4.54 -7.97 4.19
C TYR A 58 5.90 -7.50 3.66
N ARG A 59 6.07 -7.41 2.34
CA ARG A 59 7.35 -7.00 1.73
C ARG A 59 7.68 -5.54 2.03
N SER A 60 6.70 -4.66 1.85
CA SER A 60 6.84 -3.24 2.18
C SER A 60 5.50 -2.62 2.53
N ILE A 61 5.52 -1.69 3.48
CA ILE A 61 4.38 -0.84 3.82
C ILE A 61 4.79 0.61 3.55
N LYS A 62 4.06 1.29 2.67
CA LYS A 62 4.27 2.69 2.31
C LYS A 62 3.10 3.52 2.83
N CYS A 63 3.33 4.34 3.85
CA CYS A 63 2.30 5.21 4.42
C CYS A 63 2.44 6.64 3.86
N ILE A 64 1.38 7.18 3.26
CA ILE A 64 1.36 8.52 2.65
C ILE A 64 0.39 9.37 3.45
N GLU A 65 0.86 10.52 3.93
CA GLU A 65 0.06 11.43 4.72
C GLU A 65 0.40 12.90 4.39
N ILE A 66 -0.65 13.73 4.28
CA ILE A 66 -0.52 15.16 3.96
C ILE A 66 -0.35 16.01 5.22
N ASN A 67 -0.89 15.56 6.35
CA ASN A 67 -0.74 16.26 7.62
C ASN A 67 0.63 15.96 8.23
N LYS A 68 1.56 16.91 8.12
CA LYS A 68 2.90 16.84 8.73
C LYS A 68 2.87 16.53 10.24
N GLU A 69 1.84 16.97 10.97
CA GLU A 69 1.75 16.77 12.42
C GLU A 69 1.55 15.30 12.80
N SER A 70 1.01 14.48 11.89
CA SER A 70 0.82 13.05 12.12
C SER A 70 2.14 12.29 12.25
N LYS A 71 3.25 12.86 11.72
CA LYS A 71 4.58 12.24 11.73
C LYS A 71 5.02 11.83 13.13
N VAL A 72 4.80 12.70 14.12
CA VAL A 72 5.18 12.41 15.52
C VAL A 72 4.38 11.22 16.07
N SER A 73 3.10 11.12 15.72
CA SER A 73 2.25 9.99 16.10
C SER A 73 2.64 8.70 15.39
N PHE A 74 3.05 8.80 14.12
CA PHE A 74 3.59 7.68 13.35
C PHE A 74 4.87 7.13 13.96
N GLU A 75 5.86 8.00 14.26
CA GLU A 75 7.13 7.62 14.89
C GLU A 75 6.91 6.92 16.24
N LYS A 76 6.03 7.47 17.09
CA LYS A 76 5.65 6.82 18.36
C LYS A 76 4.99 5.45 18.19
N THR A 77 4.28 5.24 17.08
CA THR A 77 3.65 3.95 16.78
C THR A 77 4.69 2.94 16.32
N ILE A 78 5.66 3.37 15.49
CA ILE A 78 6.82 2.56 15.09
C ILE A 78 7.64 2.10 16.30
N GLU A 79 7.92 2.99 17.25
CA GLU A 79 8.67 2.66 18.48
C GLU A 79 7.99 1.58 19.32
N ARG A 80 6.66 1.44 19.20
CA ARG A 80 5.86 0.45 19.92
C ARG A 80 5.69 -0.86 19.15
N LEU A 81 6.17 -0.94 17.91
CA LEU A 81 6.08 -2.16 17.13
C LEU A 81 6.96 -3.27 17.74
N PRO A 82 6.53 -4.54 17.64
CA PRO A 82 7.37 -5.65 18.06
C PRO A 82 8.68 -5.68 17.27
N ALA A 83 9.81 -5.91 17.96
CA ALA A 83 11.13 -6.04 17.33
C ALA A 83 11.23 -7.16 16.28
N THR A 84 10.21 -8.01 16.21
CA THR A 84 10.15 -9.13 15.28
C THR A 84 9.63 -8.72 13.90
N VAL A 85 9.15 -7.48 13.71
CA VAL A 85 8.60 -6.99 12.43
C VAL A 85 9.66 -7.04 11.35
N ASP A 86 9.32 -7.69 10.24
CA ASP A 86 10.21 -7.94 9.10
C ASP A 86 9.54 -7.44 7.82
N SER A 87 9.29 -6.13 7.78
CA SER A 87 8.66 -5.43 6.66
C SER A 87 9.38 -4.11 6.44
N ASN A 88 9.61 -3.73 5.18
CA ASN A 88 10.17 -2.41 4.87
C ASN A 88 9.10 -1.33 5.03
N ILE A 89 9.14 -0.58 6.12
CA ILE A 89 8.14 0.44 6.45
C ILE A 89 8.70 1.82 6.09
N THR A 90 7.93 2.60 5.33
CA THR A 90 8.28 3.97 4.97
C THR A 90 7.10 4.91 5.18
N TRP A 91 7.41 6.15 5.55
CA TRP A 91 6.42 7.23 5.71
C TRP A 91 6.79 8.41 4.82
N HIS A 92 5.79 8.97 4.12
CA HIS A 92 5.97 10.04 3.16
C HIS A 92 5.02 11.19 3.46
N HIS A 93 5.58 12.37 3.73
CA HIS A 93 4.82 13.61 3.80
C HIS A 93 4.49 14.08 2.39
N ALA A 94 3.31 13.70 1.88
CA ALA A 94 2.91 14.02 0.52
C ALA A 94 1.40 14.11 0.38
N ASP A 95 1.01 14.94 -0.58
CA ASP A 95 -0.36 14.96 -1.08
C ASP A 95 -0.48 13.90 -2.18
N ALA A 96 -1.18 12.81 -1.86
CA ALA A 96 -1.38 11.69 -2.79
C ALA A 96 -2.06 12.11 -4.11
N SER A 97 -2.80 13.23 -4.09
CA SER A 97 -3.51 13.74 -5.27
C SER A 97 -2.59 14.44 -6.28
N LYS A 98 -1.39 14.90 -5.87
CA LYS A 98 -0.46 15.64 -6.73
C LYS A 98 0.29 14.76 -7.72
N ASP A 99 0.66 13.56 -7.29
CA ASP A 99 1.34 12.57 -8.13
C ASP A 99 0.84 11.15 -7.78
N PRO A 100 -0.43 10.84 -8.07
CA PRO A 100 -1.06 9.60 -7.63
C PRO A 100 -0.37 8.37 -8.20
N PHE A 101 0.14 8.42 -9.42
CA PHE A 101 0.78 7.26 -10.05
C PHE A 101 2.06 6.84 -9.32
N SER A 102 2.92 7.75 -8.87
CA SER A 102 4.15 7.36 -8.15
C SER A 102 3.86 6.65 -6.82
N TRP A 103 2.74 6.96 -6.18
CA TRP A 103 2.30 6.28 -4.97
C TRP A 103 1.73 4.89 -5.25
N LEU A 104 0.94 4.76 -6.31
CA LEU A 104 0.26 3.50 -6.69
C LEU A 104 1.22 2.48 -7.30
N MET A 105 2.18 2.92 -8.12
CA MET A 105 3.16 2.03 -8.76
C MET A 105 4.04 1.31 -7.73
N GLY A 106 4.37 0.05 -8.03
CA GLY A 106 5.19 -0.82 -7.17
C GLY A 106 4.44 -1.43 -5.99
N SER A 107 3.11 -1.25 -5.92
CA SER A 107 2.25 -1.82 -4.88
C SER A 107 1.39 -2.93 -5.45
N ASP A 108 1.17 -3.99 -4.66
CA ASP A 108 0.22 -5.06 -4.96
C ASP A 108 -1.18 -4.68 -4.46
N VAL A 109 -1.23 -4.03 -3.30
CA VAL A 109 -2.45 -3.62 -2.60
C VAL A 109 -2.38 -2.15 -2.25
N VAL A 110 -3.47 -1.42 -2.51
CA VAL A 110 -3.64 -0.03 -2.06
C VAL A 110 -4.79 0.00 -1.06
N VAL A 111 -4.53 0.53 0.13
CA VAL A 111 -5.52 0.80 1.17
C VAL A 111 -5.77 2.30 1.18
N ILE A 112 -7.03 2.70 1.25
CA ILE A 112 -7.46 4.08 1.23
C ILE A 112 -8.50 4.28 2.33
N ASP A 113 -8.23 5.19 3.26
CA ASP A 113 -9.18 5.67 4.28
C ASP A 113 -9.36 7.19 4.13
N PRO A 114 -10.14 7.66 3.13
CA PRO A 114 -10.19 9.07 2.80
C PRO A 114 -11.01 9.86 3.83
N PRO A 115 -10.82 11.19 3.90
CA PRO A 115 -11.68 12.06 4.70
C PRO A 115 -13.14 11.97 4.23
N ARG A 116 -14.08 12.45 5.06
CA ARG A 116 -15.54 12.39 4.77
C ARG A 116 -15.96 12.98 3.43
N LYS A 117 -15.14 13.85 2.81
CA LYS A 117 -15.38 14.41 1.47
C LYS A 117 -15.19 13.40 0.33
N GLY A 118 -14.50 12.27 0.57
CA GLY A 118 -14.13 11.29 -0.45
C GLY A 118 -12.75 11.54 -1.05
N LEU A 119 -12.48 10.86 -2.17
CA LEU A 119 -11.23 10.96 -2.91
C LEU A 119 -11.15 12.24 -3.75
N ASP A 120 -9.93 12.74 -3.92
CA ASP A 120 -9.66 13.81 -4.88
C ASP A 120 -9.78 13.27 -6.32
N SER A 121 -10.32 14.07 -7.23
CA SER A 121 -10.63 13.64 -8.61
C SER A 121 -9.40 13.12 -9.37
N SER A 122 -8.22 13.70 -9.13
CA SER A 122 -6.97 13.23 -9.73
C SER A 122 -6.60 11.81 -9.29
N LEU A 123 -6.89 11.44 -8.04
CA LEU A 123 -6.64 10.09 -7.53
C LEU A 123 -7.64 9.09 -8.11
N ILE A 124 -8.92 9.48 -8.24
CA ILE A 124 -9.94 8.68 -8.93
C ILE A 124 -9.52 8.43 -10.39
N ASP A 125 -9.12 9.48 -11.10
CA ASP A 125 -8.68 9.38 -12.49
C ASP A 125 -7.44 8.50 -12.62
N ALA A 126 -6.50 8.58 -11.67
CA ALA A 126 -5.33 7.71 -11.66
C ALA A 126 -5.69 6.24 -11.44
N LEU A 127 -6.55 5.94 -10.47
CA LEU A 127 -7.04 4.59 -10.21
C LEU A 127 -7.80 4.02 -11.41
N LYS A 128 -8.59 4.83 -12.13
CA LYS A 128 -9.30 4.41 -13.34
C LYS A 128 -8.38 4.15 -14.53
N ASN A 129 -7.23 4.82 -14.58
CA ASN A 129 -6.30 4.75 -15.71
C ASN A 129 -5.05 3.90 -15.41
N ILE A 130 -4.98 3.25 -14.25
CA ILE A 130 -3.77 2.58 -13.77
C ILE A 130 -3.24 1.53 -14.75
N SER A 131 -4.11 0.71 -15.33
CA SER A 131 -3.73 -0.33 -16.30
C SER A 131 -3.25 0.23 -17.65
N SER A 132 -3.67 1.46 -18.00
CA SER A 132 -3.20 2.16 -19.21
C SER A 132 -1.81 2.73 -18.99
N VAL A 133 -1.58 3.34 -17.83
CA VAL A 133 -0.28 3.91 -17.46
C VAL A 133 0.75 2.81 -17.26
N ALA A 134 0.39 1.70 -16.61
CA ALA A 134 1.25 0.52 -16.47
C ALA A 134 1.84 0.08 -17.82
N ARG A 135 0.97 -0.12 -18.82
CA ARG A 135 1.36 -0.54 -20.18
C ARG A 135 2.29 0.47 -20.86
N LYS A 136 2.05 1.77 -20.68
CA LYS A 136 2.94 2.80 -21.22
C LYS A 136 4.33 2.73 -20.58
N VAL A 137 4.41 2.61 -19.25
CA VAL A 137 5.68 2.50 -18.52
C VAL A 137 6.44 1.24 -18.95
N LEU A 138 5.74 0.10 -19.03
CA LEU A 138 6.27 -1.16 -19.58
C LEU A 138 6.88 -0.97 -20.97
N SER A 139 6.11 -0.38 -21.91
CA SER A 139 6.58 -0.17 -23.29
C SER A 139 7.79 0.76 -23.39
N SER A 140 7.88 1.76 -22.50
CA SER A 140 9.02 2.67 -22.44
C SER A 140 10.27 1.98 -21.87
N TYR A 141 10.10 1.12 -20.87
CA TYR A 141 11.18 0.32 -20.29
C TYR A 141 11.73 -0.72 -21.27
N GLU A 142 10.86 -1.38 -22.03
CA GLU A 142 11.26 -2.29 -23.12
C GLU A 142 12.05 -1.55 -24.22
N ARG A 143 11.64 -0.33 -24.57
CA ARG A 143 12.39 0.51 -25.50
C ARG A 143 13.76 0.94 -24.97
N SER A 144 13.89 1.26 -23.68
CA SER A 144 15.17 1.66 -23.09
C SER A 144 16.16 0.48 -23.01
N ASN A 145 15.66 -0.72 -22.74
CA ASN A 145 16.51 -1.92 -22.68
C ASN A 145 17.00 -2.35 -24.07
N ASN A 146 16.25 -2.08 -25.13
CA ASN A 146 16.68 -2.34 -26.51
C ASN A 146 17.75 -1.35 -27.04
N THR A 147 18.12 -0.32 -26.28
CA THR A 147 19.13 0.68 -26.67
C THR A 147 20.55 0.44 -26.11
N GLN A 148 20.83 -0.71 -25.47
CA GLN A 148 22.21 -1.15 -25.17
C GLN A 148 22.43 -2.65 -25.48
N GLU A 149 22.40 -3.00 -26.76
CA GLU A 149 23.16 -4.15 -27.28
C GLU A 149 23.97 -3.71 -28.51
N GLU A 150 24.78 -2.65 -28.35
CA GLU A 150 25.89 -2.44 -29.28
C GLU A 150 27.05 -3.36 -28.92
N LYS A 151 27.19 -4.41 -29.73
CA LYS A 151 28.33 -5.32 -29.82
C LYS A 151 29.65 -4.58 -29.57
N ARG A 152 30.34 -4.91 -28.46
CA ARG A 152 31.78 -4.67 -28.36
C ARG A 152 32.52 -6.00 -28.19
N PRO A 153 33.21 -6.46 -29.24
CA PRO A 153 34.19 -7.53 -29.12
C PRO A 153 35.42 -6.98 -28.36
N TRP A 154 36.33 -7.88 -27.94
CA TRP A 154 37.73 -7.65 -27.51
C TRP A 154 38.01 -6.68 -26.32
N ILE A 155 38.47 -7.24 -25.17
CA ILE A 155 39.82 -7.05 -24.59
C ILE A 155 39.92 -7.70 -23.18
N LEU A 156 40.94 -8.55 -23.03
CA LEU A 156 41.46 -9.12 -21.78
C LEU A 156 42.27 -8.08 -20.99
N ARG A 157 42.07 -7.97 -19.66
CA ARG A 157 43.12 -8.09 -18.61
C ARG A 157 42.66 -7.68 -17.19
N ALA A 158 42.93 -8.61 -16.26
CA ALA A 158 43.50 -8.45 -14.91
C ALA A 158 42.77 -7.68 -13.78
N ASN A 159 42.32 -8.49 -12.82
CA ASN A 159 42.65 -8.52 -11.37
C ASN A 159 41.90 -7.65 -10.33
N GLU A 160 41.22 -8.38 -9.42
CA GLU A 160 41.07 -8.23 -7.94
C GLU A 160 40.62 -6.86 -7.34
N ALA A 161 39.66 -6.74 -6.42
CA ALA A 161 39.03 -7.68 -5.50
C ALA A 161 37.65 -7.16 -5.05
N SER A 162 36.62 -8.01 -5.07
CA SER A 162 35.42 -7.86 -4.24
C SER A 162 34.73 -9.21 -4.07
N VAL A 163 34.39 -9.53 -2.83
CA VAL A 163 33.77 -10.80 -2.44
C VAL A 163 32.33 -10.83 -2.94
N HIS A 164 32.05 -11.62 -3.96
CA HIS A 164 30.70 -11.91 -4.44
C HIS A 164 30.11 -13.11 -3.69
N ILE A 165 29.18 -12.85 -2.77
CA ILE A 165 28.14 -13.84 -2.43
C ILE A 165 27.01 -13.67 -3.44
N LYS A 166 26.84 -14.73 -4.22
CA LYS A 166 25.90 -14.92 -5.31
C LYS A 166 24.46 -14.82 -4.82
N SER A 167 23.78 -13.70 -5.10
CA SER A 167 22.31 -13.68 -5.22
C SER A 167 21.96 -13.45 -6.68
N LYS A 168 21.07 -14.32 -7.19
CA LYS A 168 20.47 -14.29 -8.53
C LYS A 168 20.26 -12.87 -9.04
N SER A 169 20.56 -12.70 -10.32
CA SER A 169 20.20 -11.57 -11.18
C SER A 169 18.81 -10.99 -10.85
N PRO A 170 18.62 -9.66 -10.86
CA PRO A 170 17.30 -9.08 -10.85
C PRO A 170 16.65 -9.43 -12.20
N GLU A 171 15.73 -10.40 -12.19
CA GLU A 171 14.74 -10.52 -13.25
C GLU A 171 14.08 -9.14 -13.43
N ALA A 172 13.98 -8.68 -14.67
CA ALA A 172 13.52 -7.35 -15.03
C ALA A 172 12.25 -6.97 -14.24
N ASN A 173 12.36 -5.95 -13.38
CA ASN A 173 11.25 -5.47 -12.56
C ASN A 173 10.20 -4.82 -13.46
N ILE A 174 9.27 -5.63 -13.96
CA ILE A 174 8.03 -5.13 -14.55
C ILE A 174 7.39 -4.20 -13.50
N PRO A 175 7.03 -2.96 -13.84
CA PRO A 175 6.35 -2.06 -12.92
C PRO A 175 5.07 -2.72 -12.40
N LEU A 176 5.08 -3.15 -11.13
CA LEU A 176 3.90 -3.73 -10.50
C LEU A 176 2.82 -2.65 -10.36
N VAL A 177 1.59 -3.02 -10.69
CA VAL A 177 0.41 -2.21 -10.45
C VAL A 177 -0.55 -2.92 -9.50
N PRO A 178 -1.27 -2.16 -8.65
CA PRO A 178 -2.10 -2.74 -7.64
C PRO A 178 -3.21 -3.57 -8.27
N GLN A 179 -3.35 -4.80 -7.79
CA GLN A 179 -4.41 -5.72 -8.18
C GLN A 179 -5.59 -5.65 -7.20
N THR A 180 -5.36 -5.13 -6.00
CA THR A 180 -6.37 -5.01 -4.95
C THR A 180 -6.45 -3.57 -4.45
N LEU A 181 -7.68 -3.05 -4.40
CA LEU A 181 -8.00 -1.76 -3.81
C LEU A 181 -8.92 -2.01 -2.61
N ILE A 182 -8.51 -1.57 -1.42
CA ILE A 182 -9.33 -1.60 -0.21
C ILE A 182 -9.72 -0.17 0.15
N TYR A 183 -11.01 0.13 0.03
CA TYR A 183 -11.58 1.43 0.38
C TYR A 183 -12.29 1.32 1.73
N ILE A 184 -11.85 2.08 2.71
CA ILE A 184 -12.46 2.21 4.04
C ILE A 184 -13.18 3.56 4.05
N SER A 185 -14.50 3.58 4.30
CA SER A 185 -15.27 4.82 4.26
C SER A 185 -15.99 5.08 5.58
N CYS A 186 -15.90 6.33 6.04
CA CYS A 186 -16.76 6.91 7.07
C CYS A 186 -17.81 7.88 6.50
N GLY A 187 -17.89 8.04 5.17
CA GLY A 187 -18.81 8.93 4.46
C GLY A 187 -19.58 8.19 3.36
N TRP A 188 -20.83 7.82 3.63
CA TRP A 188 -21.64 7.01 2.69
C TRP A 188 -21.88 7.70 1.35
N GLU A 189 -22.18 8.99 1.34
CA GLU A 189 -22.52 9.72 0.12
C GLU A 189 -21.32 9.85 -0.83
N SER A 190 -20.17 10.30 -0.29
CA SER A 190 -18.93 10.37 -1.05
C SER A 190 -18.46 9.01 -1.53
N PHE A 191 -18.61 7.96 -0.71
CA PHE A 191 -18.29 6.60 -1.14
C PHE A 191 -19.15 6.14 -2.32
N LYS A 192 -20.46 6.43 -2.35
CA LYS A 192 -21.31 6.04 -3.49
C LYS A 192 -20.83 6.66 -4.79
N GLU A 193 -20.47 7.95 -4.78
CA GLU A 193 -19.98 8.65 -5.96
C GLU A 193 -18.59 8.14 -6.40
N ASP A 194 -17.66 7.99 -5.44
CA ASP A 194 -16.33 7.44 -5.72
C ASP A 194 -16.42 6.01 -6.27
N CYS A 195 -17.22 5.16 -5.62
CA CYS A 195 -17.42 3.77 -6.02
C CYS A 195 -18.03 3.69 -7.43
N LYS A 196 -19.06 4.49 -7.72
CA LYS A 196 -19.66 4.57 -9.06
C LYS A 196 -18.63 4.99 -10.12
N SER A 197 -17.76 5.94 -9.81
CA SER A 197 -16.71 6.39 -10.73
C SER A 197 -15.62 5.32 -10.94
N LEU A 198 -15.21 4.62 -9.88
CA LEU A 198 -14.21 3.54 -9.96
C LEU A 198 -14.70 2.33 -10.75
N LEU A 199 -16.00 2.00 -10.63
CA LEU A 199 -16.62 0.88 -11.34
C LEU A 199 -16.98 1.20 -12.80
N SER A 200 -16.99 2.48 -13.22
CA SER A 200 -17.51 2.89 -14.53
C SER A 200 -16.75 2.32 -15.73
N ASN A 201 -15.45 2.06 -15.57
CA ASN A 201 -14.54 1.69 -16.67
C ASN A 201 -14.14 0.20 -16.66
N ASN A 202 -14.78 -0.63 -15.82
CA ASN A 202 -14.49 -2.07 -15.65
C ASN A 202 -13.01 -2.38 -15.28
N VAL A 203 -12.24 -1.38 -14.84
CA VAL A 203 -10.88 -1.58 -14.33
C VAL A 203 -10.91 -2.16 -12.92
N TRP A 204 -11.85 -1.69 -12.11
CA TRP A 204 -12.12 -2.22 -10.77
C TRP A 204 -13.48 -2.90 -10.75
N HIS A 205 -13.60 -3.96 -9.95
CA HIS A 205 -14.86 -4.63 -9.66
C HIS A 205 -15.03 -4.78 -8.15
N LEU A 206 -16.25 -4.59 -7.66
CA LEU A 206 -16.54 -4.73 -6.24
C LEU A 206 -16.65 -6.22 -5.89
N GLU A 207 -15.64 -6.78 -5.24
CA GLU A 207 -15.66 -8.19 -4.82
C GLU A 207 -16.38 -8.39 -3.48
N LYS A 208 -16.17 -7.49 -2.51
CA LYS A 208 -16.68 -7.62 -1.14
C LYS A 208 -17.03 -6.25 -0.55
N ALA A 209 -18.05 -6.22 0.31
CA ALA A 209 -18.42 -5.05 1.11
C ALA A 209 -18.77 -5.49 2.53
N HIS A 210 -18.34 -4.71 3.54
CA HIS A 210 -18.59 -4.98 4.95
C HIS A 210 -18.98 -3.68 5.65
N GLY A 211 -20.00 -3.75 6.51
CA GLY A 211 -20.37 -2.66 7.41
C GLY A 211 -19.78 -2.89 8.79
N PHE A 212 -19.18 -1.86 9.37
CA PHE A 212 -18.71 -1.85 10.75
C PHE A 212 -19.45 -0.75 11.50
N ASN A 213 -20.06 -1.09 12.63
CA ASN A 213 -20.78 -0.12 13.44
C ASN A 213 -19.81 0.56 14.42
N PHE A 214 -19.13 1.61 13.95
CA PHE A 214 -18.22 2.41 14.77
C PHE A 214 -18.94 3.29 15.81
N PHE A 215 -20.19 3.64 15.54
CA PHE A 215 -20.96 4.58 16.35
C PHE A 215 -22.37 4.00 16.64
N PRO A 216 -22.49 3.03 17.56
CA PRO A 216 -23.79 2.47 17.90
C PRO A 216 -24.75 3.55 18.43
N GLY A 217 -25.94 3.66 17.82
CA GLY A 217 -26.97 4.63 18.22
C GLY A 217 -26.89 5.98 17.51
N THR A 218 -25.98 6.17 16.55
CA THR A 218 -26.02 7.31 15.63
C THR A 218 -26.79 6.96 14.35
N GLN A 219 -27.36 7.98 13.69
CA GLN A 219 -28.09 7.84 12.43
C GLN A 219 -27.18 7.51 11.25
#